data_AF-A0A2E3PKK7-F1
#
_entry.id   AF-A0A2E3PKK7-F1
#
_cell.length_a   1.000
_cell.length_b   1.000
_cell.length_c   1.000
_cell.angle_alpha   90.00
_cell.angle_beta   90.00
_cell.angle_gamma   90.00
#
_symmetry.space_group_name_H-M   'P 1'
#
loop_
_entity.id
_entity.type
_entity.pdbx_description
1 polymer ?
#
loop_
_entity_poly.entity_id
_entity_poly.type
_entity_poly.pdbx_seq_one_letter_code
_entity_poly.pdbx_strand_id
1 'polypeptide(L)'
;MAPNKPIRNATRLLIAVGGFAAGPGLLAGLKAGLSVADTVKAMWAKAPPALNGLADDLAREAEELFAAWPDRPPDADILFGQMVALGLPSADDIVSCALKPDALCDLMLARLTDPEHLAPPMPGLFRALAGRTLARVLDDPAFTADLTPAFMERVLSDLAALRATAGRLQDRARQDAQRLGIQEGLLIALARRYAETEPEDFDSALRGLDQALQVAADERKKGRLPGNDLAAVDAVFRKVDALNAEGEIDAASAELARLDAEIRDESARLAQARMHLVERRIAQAVMARDVDLAVAMLLDKLDLDGGRFADLQRLQDAWTTRGRDKGLRFDLEVAIGLGRAEVDRADYREERAHGWNDLGVALEALGSRDSDTARLQAALEAWQNAERDWPRDSSAEGWAMVQNNLGIVYQSLGQRAQAPDLLAQSAAHYRLALEVWTRDSHPLDWAKAQSNLGNALCALGQVSRDIDTLREAVDAHRLSLEAYPRAEDPLNWATSMRNLGTALLTLGHIAQDVALTSEAARTLQAALTEIPRETMPMPWAECHENLAWCDLALAVDPATGAPCPHLHQALAHVDQALGVYAADAASYHLDKAYYLRADLLARIAEFCPDAADS
;
A
#
# COMPACT_ATOMS: atom_id res chain seq x y z
N MET A 1 31.60 -23.31 42.06
CA MET A 1 31.23 -22.63 40.79
C MET A 1 32.43 -21.82 40.34
N ALA A 2 32.96 -22.04 39.14
CA ALA A 2 34.22 -21.44 38.69
C ALA A 2 34.05 -19.93 38.38
N PRO A 3 34.64 -19.00 39.16
CA PRO A 3 34.47 -17.56 38.94
C PRO A 3 35.30 -17.01 37.77
N ASN A 4 36.20 -17.82 37.19
CA ASN A 4 37.27 -17.34 36.30
C ASN A 4 37.05 -17.57 34.78
N LYS A 5 35.89 -18.08 34.33
CA LYS A 5 35.67 -18.31 32.88
C LYS A 5 35.58 -17.01 32.06
N PRO A 6 34.84 -15.95 32.49
CA PRO A 6 34.72 -14.71 31.72
C PRO A 6 36.05 -13.95 31.63
N ILE A 7 36.81 -13.88 32.73
CA ILE A 7 38.12 -13.22 32.78
C ILE A 7 39.14 -13.99 31.94
N ARG A 8 39.17 -15.33 32.02
CA ARG A 8 40.07 -16.17 31.22
C ARG A 8 39.75 -16.11 29.73
N ASN A 9 38.48 -15.93 29.36
CA ASN A 9 38.06 -15.76 27.96
C ASN A 9 38.29 -14.33 27.45
N ALA A 10 38.08 -13.29 28.27
CA ALA A 10 38.47 -11.91 27.98
C ALA A 10 40.00 -11.76 27.85
N THR A 11 40.79 -12.48 28.65
CA THR A 11 42.26 -12.58 28.50
C THR A 11 42.64 -13.35 27.23
N ARG A 12 41.97 -14.46 26.89
CA ARG A 12 42.19 -15.18 25.62
C ARG A 12 41.90 -14.31 24.41
N LEU A 13 40.89 -13.45 24.50
CA LEU A 13 40.56 -12.55 23.42
C LEU A 13 41.41 -11.28 23.39
N LEU A 14 41.84 -10.73 24.52
CA LEU A 14 42.91 -9.70 24.53
C LEU A 14 44.23 -10.26 23.95
N ILE A 15 44.51 -11.55 24.18
CA ILE A 15 45.60 -12.30 23.54
C ILE A 15 45.33 -12.52 22.04
N ALA A 16 44.07 -12.58 21.60
CA ALA A 16 43.67 -12.69 20.19
C ALA A 16 43.65 -11.35 19.44
N VAL A 17 43.30 -10.26 20.11
CA VAL A 17 43.49 -8.88 19.65
C VAL A 17 44.98 -8.59 19.49
N GLY A 18 45.80 -9.15 20.39
CA GLY A 18 47.23 -9.28 20.19
C GLY A 18 47.61 -10.19 19.01
N GLY A 19 46.99 -11.37 18.90
CA GLY A 19 47.25 -12.31 17.81
C GLY A 19 46.96 -11.71 16.43
N PHE A 20 45.91 -10.91 16.25
CA PHE A 20 45.50 -10.41 14.94
C PHE A 20 46.43 -9.35 14.34
N ALA A 21 47.27 -8.73 15.16
CA ALA A 21 48.12 -7.62 14.77
C ALA A 21 49.54 -8.09 14.37
N ALA A 22 49.69 -9.17 13.59
CA ALA A 22 51.03 -9.63 13.14
C ALA A 22 51.05 -10.35 11.76
N GLY A 23 51.23 -9.57 10.68
CA GLY A 23 51.72 -10.06 9.36
C GLY A 23 50.64 -10.41 8.31
N PRO A 24 50.97 -10.56 7.01
CA PRO A 24 50.05 -10.35 5.87
C PRO A 24 48.99 -11.45 5.64
N GLY A 25 48.65 -12.21 6.67
CA GLY A 25 47.59 -13.21 6.63
C GLY A 25 47.37 -13.84 8.01
N LEU A 26 46.11 -14.23 8.25
CA LEU A 26 45.52 -14.88 9.43
C LEU A 26 46.46 -15.88 10.17
N LEU A 27 47.30 -16.61 9.43
CA LEU A 27 48.15 -17.69 9.94
C LEU A 27 49.37 -17.22 10.77
N ALA A 28 49.89 -16.02 10.52
CA ALA A 28 51.06 -15.48 11.23
C ALA A 28 50.68 -14.93 12.62
N GLY A 29 49.48 -14.35 12.70
CA GLY A 29 48.88 -13.89 13.94
C GLY A 29 48.48 -15.01 14.92
N LEU A 30 47.95 -16.10 14.37
CA LEU A 30 47.66 -17.34 15.10
C LEU A 30 48.90 -17.90 15.83
N LYS A 31 50.10 -17.82 15.22
CA LYS A 31 51.35 -18.31 15.85
C LYS A 31 51.84 -17.44 17.02
N ALA A 32 51.62 -16.13 16.96
CA ALA A 32 52.00 -15.22 18.04
C ALA A 32 51.03 -15.32 19.24
N GLY A 33 49.73 -15.46 18.98
CA GLY A 33 48.72 -15.71 20.02
C GLY A 33 48.88 -17.07 20.71
N LEU A 34 49.19 -18.14 19.96
CA LEU A 34 49.57 -19.43 20.54
C LEU A 34 50.83 -19.31 21.39
N SER A 35 51.86 -18.56 20.94
CA SER A 35 53.08 -18.37 21.72
C SER A 35 52.82 -17.70 23.06
N VAL A 36 51.94 -16.70 23.14
CA VAL A 36 51.57 -16.04 24.41
C VAL A 36 50.77 -16.99 25.32
N ALA A 37 49.82 -17.74 24.76
CA ALA A 37 49.03 -18.73 25.49
C ALA A 37 49.89 -19.89 26.01
N ASP A 38 50.88 -20.33 25.24
CA ASP A 38 51.85 -21.35 25.61
C ASP A 38 52.84 -20.83 26.65
N THR A 39 53.26 -19.56 26.58
CA THR A 39 54.09 -18.92 27.63
C THR A 39 53.33 -18.80 28.95
N VAL A 40 52.05 -18.39 28.94
CA VAL A 40 51.23 -18.30 30.16
C VAL A 40 50.94 -19.68 30.75
N LYS A 41 50.64 -20.68 29.92
CA LYS A 41 50.50 -22.08 30.35
C LYS A 41 51.81 -22.63 30.90
N ALA A 42 52.95 -22.33 30.25
CA ALA A 42 54.27 -22.77 30.68
C ALA A 42 54.73 -22.10 31.97
N MET A 43 54.34 -20.85 32.25
CA MET A 43 54.55 -20.19 33.54
C MET A 43 53.78 -20.90 34.66
N TRP A 44 52.49 -21.17 34.45
CA TRP A 44 51.62 -21.80 35.45
C TRP A 44 51.98 -23.26 35.74
N ALA A 45 52.46 -23.99 34.73
CA ALA A 45 52.89 -25.38 34.89
C ALA A 45 54.21 -25.55 35.67
N LYS A 46 54.93 -24.47 35.98
CA LYS A 46 56.27 -24.48 36.58
C LYS A 46 56.35 -23.79 37.94
N ALA A 47 55.22 -23.38 38.52
CA ALA A 47 55.22 -22.85 39.89
C ALA A 47 55.58 -23.98 40.89
N PRO A 48 56.47 -23.74 41.88
CA PRO A 48 56.83 -24.74 42.88
C PRO A 48 55.56 -25.29 43.56
N PRO A 49 55.41 -26.63 43.71
CA PRO A 49 54.22 -27.23 44.32
C PRO A 49 53.87 -26.67 45.70
N ALA A 50 54.87 -26.24 46.47
CA ALA A 50 54.73 -25.63 47.79
C ALA A 50 53.97 -24.28 47.80
N LEU A 51 53.94 -23.53 46.68
CA LEU A 51 53.15 -22.29 46.60
C LEU A 51 51.67 -22.53 46.31
N ASN A 52 51.31 -23.71 45.81
CA ASN A 52 49.93 -24.03 45.48
C ASN A 52 49.03 -24.22 46.71
N GLY A 53 49.61 -24.42 47.90
CA GLY A 53 48.90 -24.58 49.18
C GLY A 53 49.15 -23.47 50.21
N LEU A 54 49.98 -22.45 49.89
CA LEU A 54 50.35 -21.38 50.82
C LEU A 54 49.15 -20.57 51.30
N ALA A 55 48.20 -20.29 50.40
CA ALA A 55 46.96 -19.58 50.74
C ALA A 55 46.05 -20.43 51.65
N ASP A 56 45.94 -21.73 51.40
CA ASP A 56 45.14 -22.67 52.21
C ASP A 56 45.77 -22.91 53.59
N ASP A 57 47.10 -22.92 53.67
CA ASP A 57 47.86 -23.01 54.94
C ASP A 57 47.75 -21.74 55.77
N LEU A 58 47.85 -20.56 55.13
CA LEU A 58 47.59 -19.26 55.79
C LEU A 58 46.16 -19.15 56.29
N ALA A 59 45.19 -19.61 55.50
CA ALA A 59 43.78 -19.60 55.88
C ALA A 59 43.50 -20.52 57.08
N ARG A 60 44.06 -21.72 57.10
CA ARG A 60 43.90 -22.70 58.21
C ARG A 60 44.52 -22.19 59.51
N GLU A 61 45.76 -21.69 59.45
CA GLU A 61 46.44 -21.13 60.63
C GLU A 61 45.72 -19.86 61.14
N ALA A 62 45.14 -19.07 60.25
CA ALA A 62 44.33 -17.91 60.61
C ALA A 62 43.01 -18.31 61.29
N GLU A 63 42.29 -19.32 60.79
CA GLU A 63 41.06 -19.82 61.43
C GLU A 63 41.28 -20.26 62.88
N GLU A 64 42.35 -21.02 63.16
CA GLU A 64 42.67 -21.49 64.53
C GLU A 64 43.00 -20.34 65.49
N LEU A 65 43.75 -19.34 65.03
CA LEU A 65 44.13 -18.17 65.82
C LEU A 65 42.99 -17.17 66.00
N PHE A 66 42.14 -17.00 64.98
CA PHE A 66 40.94 -16.18 65.09
C PHE A 66 39.90 -16.79 66.03
N ALA A 67 39.77 -18.13 66.06
CA ALA A 67 38.87 -18.82 66.98
C ALA A 67 39.31 -18.69 68.45
N ALA A 68 40.61 -18.53 68.71
CA ALA A 68 41.18 -18.36 70.04
C ALA A 68 41.22 -16.89 70.54
N TRP A 69 40.69 -15.94 69.77
CA TRP A 69 40.76 -14.50 70.07
C TRP A 69 39.39 -13.91 70.48
N PRO A 70 39.14 -13.68 71.79
CA PRO A 70 37.78 -13.40 72.29
C PRO A 70 37.18 -12.05 71.87
N ASP A 71 38.02 -11.07 71.54
CA ASP A 71 37.63 -9.67 71.24
C ASP A 71 38.07 -9.25 69.82
N ARG A 72 37.89 -10.12 68.82
CA ARG A 72 38.29 -9.84 67.43
C ARG A 72 37.36 -8.83 66.74
N PRO A 73 37.87 -7.99 65.82
CA PRO A 73 37.02 -7.17 64.93
C PRO A 73 36.04 -8.05 64.14
N PRO A 74 34.80 -7.58 63.84
CA PRO A 74 33.75 -8.38 63.21
C PRO A 74 34.16 -9.00 61.87
N ASP A 75 35.04 -8.32 61.13
CA ASP A 75 35.47 -8.69 59.77
C ASP A 75 36.96 -9.07 59.70
N ALA A 76 37.59 -9.41 60.83
CA ALA A 76 39.04 -9.63 60.90
C ALA A 76 39.53 -10.76 59.98
N ASP A 77 38.70 -11.78 59.76
CA ASP A 77 38.94 -12.89 58.84
C ASP A 77 38.86 -12.46 57.37
N ILE A 78 37.86 -11.65 57.02
CA ILE A 78 37.70 -11.08 55.67
C ILE A 78 38.87 -10.12 55.37
N LEU A 79 39.18 -9.22 56.31
CA LEU A 79 40.27 -8.27 56.17
C LEU A 79 41.61 -9.00 56.06
N PHE A 80 41.87 -10.02 56.88
CA PHE A 80 43.10 -10.81 56.77
C PHE A 80 43.18 -11.56 55.43
N GLY A 81 42.09 -12.15 54.95
CA GLY A 81 42.04 -12.80 53.64
C GLY A 81 42.33 -11.83 52.49
N GLN A 82 41.81 -10.60 52.57
CA GLN A 82 42.12 -9.52 51.63
C GLN A 82 43.58 -9.09 51.73
N MET A 83 44.11 -8.93 52.94
CA MET A 83 45.52 -8.57 53.18
C MET A 83 46.47 -9.61 52.60
N VAL A 84 46.15 -10.90 52.73
CA VAL A 84 46.92 -11.98 52.10
C VAL A 84 46.82 -11.86 50.59
N ALA A 85 45.62 -11.79 50.02
CA ALA A 85 45.41 -11.76 48.57
C ALA A 85 46.07 -10.57 47.87
N LEU A 86 46.01 -9.39 48.47
CA LEU A 86 46.62 -8.16 47.94
C LEU A 86 48.12 -8.10 48.22
N GLY A 87 48.55 -8.67 49.34
CA GLY A 87 49.93 -8.66 49.80
C GLY A 87 50.78 -9.79 49.24
N LEU A 88 50.24 -10.78 48.51
CA LEU A 88 50.96 -11.97 48.05
C LEU A 88 52.36 -11.62 47.49
N PRO A 89 53.45 -12.17 48.06
CA PRO A 89 54.79 -11.88 47.61
C PRO A 89 55.02 -12.58 46.27
N SER A 90 55.58 -11.84 45.32
CA SER A 90 56.11 -12.44 44.10
C SER A 90 57.41 -13.19 44.41
N ALA A 91 57.86 -14.04 43.49
CA ALA A 91 59.13 -14.72 43.65
C ALA A 91 60.33 -13.74 43.75
N ASP A 92 60.22 -12.54 43.15
CA ASP A 92 61.24 -11.48 43.22
C ASP A 92 61.27 -10.82 44.61
N ASP A 93 60.11 -10.72 45.26
CA ASP A 93 59.99 -10.24 46.64
C ASP A 93 60.63 -11.23 47.61
N ILE A 94 60.42 -12.53 47.41
CA ILE A 94 60.98 -13.60 48.25
C ILE A 94 62.52 -13.57 48.23
N VAL A 95 63.08 -13.34 47.04
CA VAL A 95 64.53 -13.25 46.84
C VAL A 95 65.11 -11.93 47.35
N SER A 96 64.46 -10.79 47.04
CA SER A 96 64.94 -9.47 47.49
C SER A 96 64.88 -9.30 49.01
N CYS A 97 63.97 -10.00 49.68
CA CYS A 97 63.91 -10.11 51.13
C CYS A 97 64.89 -11.15 51.72
N ALA A 98 65.79 -11.71 50.90
CA ALA A 98 66.81 -12.70 51.29
C ALA A 98 66.24 -13.94 52.00
N LEU A 99 65.05 -14.38 51.57
CA LEU A 99 64.28 -15.47 52.19
C LEU A 99 64.02 -15.27 53.69
N LYS A 100 64.01 -14.02 54.16
CA LYS A 100 63.67 -13.71 55.56
C LYS A 100 62.17 -13.50 55.69
N PRO A 101 61.46 -14.32 56.49
CA PRO A 101 60.01 -14.23 56.67
C PRO A 101 59.54 -12.84 57.12
N ASP A 102 60.27 -12.23 58.07
CA ASP A 102 59.92 -10.91 58.60
C ASP A 102 60.02 -9.80 57.55
N ALA A 103 61.07 -9.83 56.72
CA ALA A 103 61.26 -8.87 55.63
C ALA A 103 60.19 -9.04 54.53
N LEU A 104 59.74 -10.28 54.29
CA LEU A 104 58.63 -10.55 53.40
C LEU A 104 57.32 -10.00 53.96
N CYS A 105 57.00 -10.26 55.22
CA CYS A 105 55.81 -9.70 55.86
C CYS A 105 55.80 -8.16 55.82
N ASP A 106 56.94 -7.52 56.05
CA ASP A 106 57.07 -6.06 55.94
C ASP A 106 56.75 -5.55 54.54
N LEU A 107 57.25 -6.23 53.50
CA LEU A 107 56.98 -5.89 52.11
C LEU A 107 55.51 -6.12 51.73
N MET A 108 54.93 -7.25 52.16
CA MET A 108 53.51 -7.56 51.93
C MET A 108 52.61 -6.49 52.55
N LEU A 109 52.91 -6.07 53.78
CA LEU A 109 52.16 -5.01 54.48
C LEU A 109 52.32 -3.65 53.82
N ALA A 110 53.51 -3.32 53.31
CA ALA A 110 53.78 -2.05 52.64
C ALA A 110 52.96 -1.85 51.34
N ARG A 111 52.39 -2.92 50.78
CA ARG A 111 51.55 -2.89 49.57
C ARG A 111 50.08 -2.60 49.85
N LEU A 112 49.66 -2.71 51.11
CA LEU A 112 48.29 -2.49 51.50
C LEU A 112 48.04 -0.98 51.60
N THR A 113 47.05 -0.50 50.83
CA THR A 113 46.70 0.92 50.80
C THR A 113 45.39 1.23 51.50
N ASP A 114 44.64 0.20 51.90
CA ASP A 114 43.36 0.35 52.57
C ASP A 114 43.59 0.74 54.05
N PRO A 115 43.00 1.85 54.53
CA PRO A 115 43.10 2.26 55.93
C PRO A 115 42.65 1.17 56.93
N GLU A 116 41.70 0.32 56.56
CA GLU A 116 41.18 -0.74 57.44
C GLU A 116 42.18 -1.88 57.62
N HIS A 117 42.99 -2.18 56.60
CA HIS A 117 44.08 -3.17 56.69
C HIS A 117 45.25 -2.70 57.56
N LEU A 118 45.44 -1.39 57.65
CA LEU A 118 46.54 -0.75 58.37
C LEU A 118 46.18 -0.39 59.82
N ALA A 119 44.90 -0.47 60.19
CA ALA A 119 44.43 -0.16 61.53
C ALA A 119 44.83 -1.23 62.57
N PRO A 120 45.28 -0.86 63.79
CA PRO A 120 45.56 -1.83 64.83
C PRO A 120 44.32 -2.67 65.20
N PRO A 121 44.46 -4.00 65.41
CA PRO A 121 45.71 -4.76 65.48
C PRO A 121 46.09 -5.51 64.18
N MET A 122 45.45 -5.23 63.05
CA MET A 122 45.55 -6.03 61.81
C MET A 122 47.00 -6.23 61.31
N PRO A 123 47.88 -5.22 61.25
CA PRO A 123 49.28 -5.44 60.82
C PRO A 123 50.08 -6.32 61.77
N GLY A 124 49.83 -6.22 63.08
CA GLY A 124 50.51 -7.05 64.09
C GLY A 124 50.08 -8.51 64.01
N LEU A 125 48.77 -8.74 63.82
CA LEU A 125 48.21 -10.06 63.58
C LEU A 125 48.75 -10.67 62.28
N PHE A 126 48.80 -9.88 61.21
CA PHE A 126 49.33 -10.31 59.92
C PHE A 126 50.77 -10.80 60.03
N ARG A 127 51.66 -10.06 60.72
CA ARG A 127 53.04 -10.52 60.96
C ARG A 127 53.08 -11.82 61.76
N ALA A 128 52.28 -11.94 62.81
CA ALA A 128 52.29 -13.10 63.69
C ALA A 128 51.79 -14.40 63.02
N LEU A 129 50.90 -14.27 62.04
CA LEU A 129 50.34 -15.36 61.25
C LEU A 129 51.19 -15.62 60.01
N ALA A 130 51.26 -14.65 59.09
CA ALA A 130 51.96 -14.79 57.84
C ALA A 130 53.45 -15.07 58.04
N GLY A 131 54.08 -14.46 59.04
CA GLY A 131 55.51 -14.68 59.33
C GLY A 131 55.80 -16.12 59.74
N ARG A 132 54.89 -16.77 60.47
CA ARG A 132 55.03 -18.16 60.91
C ARG A 132 54.89 -19.14 59.74
N THR A 133 53.86 -18.95 58.92
CA THR A 133 53.64 -19.79 57.74
C THR A 133 54.74 -19.59 56.71
N LEU A 134 55.19 -18.35 56.48
CA LEU A 134 56.30 -18.04 55.59
C LEU A 134 57.62 -18.62 56.12
N ALA A 135 57.90 -18.55 57.42
CA ALA A 135 59.07 -19.21 58.00
C ALA A 135 59.08 -20.71 57.72
N ARG A 136 57.94 -21.39 57.93
CA ARG A 136 57.79 -22.82 57.65
C ARG A 136 58.02 -23.17 56.19
N VAL A 137 57.50 -22.35 55.27
CA VAL A 137 57.61 -22.59 53.81
C VAL A 137 59.01 -22.26 53.29
N LEU A 138 59.66 -21.23 53.84
CA LEU A 138 61.01 -20.83 53.46
C LEU A 138 62.10 -21.75 54.05
N ASP A 139 61.82 -22.40 55.18
CA ASP A 139 62.68 -23.44 55.75
C ASP A 139 62.52 -24.81 55.07
N ASP A 140 61.55 -24.98 54.14
CA ASP A 140 61.38 -26.21 53.38
C ASP A 140 62.52 -26.36 52.34
N PRO A 141 63.38 -27.39 52.46
CA PRO A 141 64.49 -27.64 51.53
C PRO A 141 64.02 -27.86 50.08
N ALA A 142 62.79 -28.34 49.87
CA ALA A 142 62.24 -28.56 48.54
C ALA A 142 61.85 -27.23 47.85
N PHE A 143 61.34 -26.27 48.63
CA PHE A 143 60.96 -24.95 48.12
C PHE A 143 62.17 -24.08 47.78
N THR A 144 63.19 -24.09 48.64
CA THR A 144 64.42 -23.33 48.45
C THR A 144 65.29 -23.88 47.31
N ALA A 145 65.20 -25.18 47.00
CA ALA A 145 65.89 -25.79 45.88
C ALA A 145 65.32 -25.38 44.50
N ASP A 146 64.02 -25.05 44.40
CA ASP A 146 63.36 -24.65 43.14
C ASP A 146 63.54 -23.15 42.81
N LEU A 147 63.83 -22.31 43.81
CA LEU A 147 64.09 -20.86 43.67
C LEU A 147 65.51 -20.54 43.17
N THR A 148 66.05 -21.34 42.26
CA THR A 148 67.38 -21.07 41.69
C THR A 148 67.39 -19.75 40.91
N PRO A 149 68.51 -19.00 40.90
CA PRO A 149 68.66 -17.78 40.09
C PRO A 149 68.30 -17.96 38.61
N ALA A 150 68.49 -19.16 38.06
CA ALA A 150 68.15 -19.51 36.69
C ALA A 150 66.63 -19.62 36.41
N PHE A 151 65.84 -20.03 37.40
CA PHE A 151 64.37 -20.03 37.30
C PHE A 151 63.83 -18.59 37.34
N MET A 152 64.37 -17.76 38.23
CA MET A 152 63.99 -16.37 38.39
C MET A 152 64.29 -15.50 37.17
N GLU A 153 65.49 -15.63 36.60
CA GLU A 153 65.87 -14.94 35.37
C GLU A 153 64.94 -15.31 34.20
N ARG A 154 64.49 -16.57 34.17
CA ARG A 154 63.60 -17.09 33.12
C ARG A 154 62.16 -16.58 33.26
N VAL A 155 61.61 -16.55 34.47
CA VAL A 155 60.25 -16.01 34.72
C VAL A 155 60.19 -14.50 34.48
N LEU A 156 61.20 -13.74 34.90
CA LEU A 156 61.27 -12.30 34.63
C LEU A 156 61.47 -12.02 33.13
N SER A 157 62.26 -12.83 32.44
CA SER A 157 62.38 -12.79 30.97
C SER A 157 61.06 -13.06 30.28
N ASP A 158 60.29 -14.06 30.74
CA ASP A 158 58.99 -14.43 30.16
C ASP A 158 57.94 -13.31 30.39
N LEU A 159 57.93 -12.66 31.55
CA LEU A 159 57.07 -11.51 31.85
C LEU A 159 57.44 -10.25 31.05
N ALA A 160 58.74 -9.97 30.91
CA ALA A 160 59.24 -8.88 30.06
C ALA A 160 58.92 -9.14 28.58
N ALA A 161 59.02 -10.38 28.12
CA ALA A 161 58.62 -10.80 26.78
C ALA A 161 57.11 -10.63 26.57
N LEU A 162 56.28 -10.97 27.56
CA LEU A 162 54.83 -10.75 27.55
C LEU A 162 54.48 -9.25 27.46
N ARG A 163 55.13 -8.40 28.26
CA ARG A 163 54.88 -6.95 28.27
C ARG A 163 55.37 -6.24 27.01
N ALA A 164 56.55 -6.61 26.51
CA ALA A 164 57.07 -6.12 25.24
C ALA A 164 56.21 -6.57 24.05
N THR A 165 55.66 -7.78 24.13
CA THR A 165 54.71 -8.27 23.13
C THR A 165 53.41 -7.46 23.22
N ALA A 166 52.81 -7.30 24.39
CA ALA A 166 51.61 -6.45 24.56
C ALA A 166 51.78 -5.00 24.05
N GLY A 167 52.93 -4.37 24.30
CA GLY A 167 53.23 -3.03 23.78
C GLY A 167 53.31 -2.97 22.25
N ARG A 168 54.03 -3.90 21.61
CA ARG A 168 54.11 -4.00 20.14
C ARG A 168 52.74 -4.26 19.49
N LEU A 169 51.86 -4.97 20.20
CA LEU A 169 50.52 -5.30 19.74
C LEU A 169 49.58 -4.10 19.73
N GLN A 170 49.66 -3.23 20.74
CA GLN A 170 48.92 -1.97 20.77
C GLN A 170 49.38 -1.01 19.66
N ASP A 171 50.69 -0.89 19.44
CA ASP A 171 51.24 -0.05 18.37
C ASP A 171 50.78 -0.52 16.98
N ARG A 172 50.52 -1.82 16.82
CA ARG A 172 50.12 -2.40 15.55
C ARG A 172 48.61 -2.35 15.28
N ALA A 173 47.75 -2.53 16.29
CA ALA A 173 46.32 -2.26 16.18
C ALA A 173 46.07 -0.81 15.71
N ARG A 174 46.88 0.13 16.23
CA ARG A 174 46.87 1.54 15.78
C ARG A 174 47.26 1.69 14.30
N GLN A 175 48.22 0.91 13.79
CA GLN A 175 48.62 0.92 12.37
C GLN A 175 47.57 0.28 11.45
N ASP A 176 46.89 -0.80 11.88
CA ASP A 176 45.87 -1.45 11.07
C ASP A 176 44.57 -0.63 11.02
N ALA A 177 44.20 0.02 12.12
CA ALA A 177 43.18 1.06 12.13
C ALA A 177 43.52 2.19 11.13
N GLN A 178 44.78 2.66 11.13
CA GLN A 178 45.27 3.64 10.15
C GLN A 178 45.19 3.13 8.70
N ARG A 179 45.58 1.87 8.43
CA ARG A 179 45.58 1.27 7.09
C ARG A 179 44.18 1.10 6.51
N LEU A 180 43.24 0.63 7.32
CA LEU A 180 41.83 0.49 6.93
C LEU A 180 41.10 1.84 6.97
N GLY A 181 41.75 2.89 7.48
CA GLY A 181 41.16 4.20 7.65
C GLY A 181 40.01 4.17 8.66
N ILE A 182 40.04 3.30 9.66
CA ILE A 182 39.02 3.23 10.72
C ILE A 182 39.61 3.72 12.05
N GLN A 183 38.75 4.12 12.99
CA GLN A 183 39.19 4.63 14.29
C GLN A 183 39.61 3.48 15.22
N GLU A 184 40.62 3.71 16.06
CA GLU A 184 41.17 2.71 17.00
C GLU A 184 40.10 2.20 17.98
N GLY A 185 39.19 3.08 18.45
CA GLY A 185 38.09 2.71 19.35
C GLY A 185 37.06 1.75 18.73
N LEU A 186 36.70 1.93 17.46
CA LEU A 186 35.79 1.03 16.73
C LEU A 186 36.36 -0.39 16.63
N LEU A 187 37.65 -0.49 16.32
CA LEU A 187 38.35 -1.77 16.22
C LEU A 187 38.35 -2.51 17.56
N ILE A 188 38.60 -1.80 18.66
CA ILE A 188 38.57 -2.37 20.01
C ILE A 188 37.16 -2.83 20.40
N ALA A 189 36.14 -2.04 20.08
CA ALA A 189 34.75 -2.36 20.41
C ALA A 189 34.24 -3.60 19.63
N LEU A 190 34.49 -3.66 18.32
CA LEU A 190 34.14 -4.81 17.49
C LEU A 190 34.84 -6.08 17.98
N ALA A 191 36.13 -5.97 18.30
CA ALA A 191 36.88 -7.11 18.81
C ALA A 191 36.30 -7.64 20.14
N ARG A 192 35.98 -6.75 21.10
CA ARG A 192 35.32 -7.14 22.35
C ARG A 192 33.97 -7.81 22.11
N ARG A 193 33.16 -7.28 21.20
CA ARG A 193 31.83 -7.83 20.89
C ARG A 193 31.90 -9.28 20.42
N TYR A 194 32.76 -9.57 19.44
CA TYR A 194 32.93 -10.94 18.92
C TYR A 194 33.51 -11.91 19.98
N ALA A 195 34.23 -11.38 20.97
CA ALA A 195 34.72 -12.16 22.11
C ALA A 195 33.65 -12.68 23.04
N GLU A 196 32.64 -11.83 23.25
CA GLU A 196 31.58 -12.07 24.20
C GLU A 196 30.51 -12.96 23.59
N THR A 197 30.27 -12.84 22.28
CA THR A 197 29.22 -13.57 21.56
C THR A 197 29.63 -14.96 21.08
N GLU A 198 30.89 -15.17 20.70
CA GLU A 198 31.41 -16.46 20.21
C GLU A 198 32.61 -16.97 21.03
N PRO A 199 32.46 -17.20 22.36
CA PRO A 199 33.58 -17.48 23.25
C PRO A 199 34.24 -18.86 23.06
N GLU A 200 33.59 -19.76 22.31
CA GLU A 200 34.02 -21.16 22.12
C GLU A 200 34.52 -21.48 20.69
N ASP A 201 34.16 -20.66 19.68
CA ASP A 201 34.59 -20.82 18.28
C ASP A 201 35.45 -19.63 17.84
N PHE A 202 36.76 -19.79 18.09
CA PHE A 202 37.75 -18.76 17.84
C PHE A 202 37.89 -18.38 16.37
N ASP A 203 37.88 -19.36 15.46
CA ASP A 203 38.11 -19.12 14.04
C ASP A 203 36.90 -18.44 13.40
N SER A 204 35.69 -18.73 13.89
CA SER A 204 34.46 -18.02 13.47
C SER A 204 34.48 -16.57 13.93
N ALA A 205 34.77 -16.31 15.21
CA ALA A 205 34.83 -14.97 15.78
C ALA A 205 35.81 -14.06 15.02
N LEU A 206 36.95 -14.62 14.61
CA LEU A 206 37.98 -13.91 13.86
C LEU A 206 37.58 -13.60 12.42
N ARG A 207 36.92 -14.53 11.73
CA ARG A 207 36.37 -14.28 10.38
C ARG A 207 35.25 -13.23 10.42
N GLY A 208 34.38 -13.31 11.43
CA GLY A 208 33.33 -12.32 11.65
C GLY A 208 33.89 -10.91 11.92
N LEU A 209 34.94 -10.81 12.74
CA LEU A 209 35.62 -9.54 12.99
C LEU A 209 36.27 -8.97 11.72
N ASP A 210 37.00 -9.79 10.94
CA ASP A 210 37.61 -9.35 9.68
C ASP A 210 36.54 -8.84 8.69
N GLN A 211 35.42 -9.56 8.56
CA GLN A 211 34.29 -9.14 7.76
C GLN A 211 33.70 -7.81 8.25
N ALA A 212 33.48 -7.65 9.56
CA ALA A 212 32.94 -6.42 10.13
C ALA A 212 33.85 -5.21 9.91
N LEU A 213 35.18 -5.39 10.03
CA LEU A 213 36.17 -4.34 9.79
C LEU A 213 36.24 -3.97 8.30
N GLN A 214 36.10 -4.93 7.39
CA GLN A 214 36.00 -4.67 5.95
C GLN A 214 34.74 -3.88 5.60
N VAL A 215 33.58 -4.27 6.16
CA VAL A 215 32.32 -3.53 5.99
C VAL A 215 32.47 -2.09 6.48
N ALA A 216 33.04 -1.87 7.67
CA ALA A 216 33.27 -0.53 8.20
C ALA A 216 34.22 0.31 7.32
N ALA A 217 35.27 -0.32 6.78
CA ALA A 217 36.20 0.35 5.88
C ALA A 217 35.54 0.72 4.54
N ASP A 218 34.69 -0.15 4.00
CA ASP A 218 34.01 0.09 2.72
C ASP A 218 32.90 1.13 2.83
N GLU A 219 32.13 1.16 3.92
CA GLU A 219 31.17 2.23 4.19
C GLU A 219 31.83 3.61 4.26
N ARG A 220 32.98 3.72 4.93
CA ARG A 220 33.72 4.99 4.98
C ARG A 220 34.20 5.46 3.60
N LYS A 221 34.59 4.54 2.72
CA LYS A 221 35.04 4.86 1.35
C LYS A 221 33.91 5.34 0.46
N LYS A 222 32.67 4.90 0.71
CA LYS A 222 31.49 5.33 -0.08
C LYS A 222 31.25 6.84 0.00
N GLY A 223 31.77 7.51 1.03
CA GLY A 223 31.64 8.96 1.21
C GLY A 223 30.19 9.39 1.41
N ARG A 224 29.97 10.68 1.72
CA ARG A 224 28.61 11.25 1.69
C ARG A 224 28.14 11.24 0.25
N LEU A 225 26.92 10.74 0.02
CA LEU A 225 26.27 10.80 -1.28
C LEU A 225 26.35 12.23 -1.84
N PRO A 226 26.93 12.44 -3.04
CA PRO A 226 26.94 13.77 -3.66
C PRO A 226 25.50 14.17 -3.98
N GLY A 227 25.00 15.23 -3.32
CA GLY A 227 23.65 15.76 -3.51
C GLY A 227 22.72 15.74 -2.28
N ASN A 228 23.17 15.26 -1.11
CA ASN A 228 22.41 15.43 0.13
C ASN A 228 22.58 16.86 0.69
N ASP A 229 21.83 17.84 0.18
CA ASP A 229 21.79 19.22 0.71
C ASP A 229 21.05 19.33 2.07
N LEU A 230 20.66 18.20 2.66
CA LEU A 230 20.00 18.16 3.96
C LEU A 230 21.03 18.16 5.09
N ALA A 231 21.37 19.35 5.58
CA ALA A 231 22.29 19.56 6.70
C ALA A 231 22.00 18.67 7.94
N ALA A 232 20.74 18.24 8.11
CA ALA A 232 20.32 17.31 9.17
C ALA A 232 20.87 15.90 9.00
N VAL A 233 20.82 15.31 7.80
CA VAL A 233 21.36 13.97 7.49
C VAL A 233 22.88 13.96 7.72
N ASP A 234 23.54 15.01 7.25
CA ASP A 234 24.97 15.20 7.40
C ASP A 234 25.42 15.39 8.86
N ALA A 235 24.56 15.91 9.71
CA ALA A 235 24.80 16.02 11.15
C ALA A 235 24.69 14.65 11.84
N VAL A 236 23.68 13.84 11.49
CA VAL A 236 23.54 12.47 12.00
C VAL A 236 24.73 11.61 11.58
N PHE A 237 25.19 11.68 10.33
CA PHE A 237 26.38 10.94 9.90
C PHE A 237 27.65 11.35 10.69
N ARG A 238 27.86 12.63 11.00
CA ARG A 238 28.97 13.03 11.90
C ARG A 238 28.84 12.43 13.29
N LYS A 239 27.62 12.40 13.83
CA LYS A 239 27.35 11.83 15.15
C LYS A 239 27.60 10.33 15.17
N VAL A 240 27.18 9.62 14.13
CA VAL A 240 27.44 8.18 13.94
C VAL A 240 28.94 7.91 13.84
N ASP A 241 29.68 8.72 13.08
CA ASP A 241 31.14 8.60 12.97
C ASP A 241 31.84 8.82 14.33
N ALA A 242 31.34 9.76 15.15
CA ALA A 242 31.86 10.01 16.49
C ALA A 242 31.53 8.88 17.47
N LEU A 243 30.30 8.36 17.49
CA LEU A 243 29.92 7.22 18.33
C LEU A 243 30.70 5.96 17.95
N ASN A 244 30.92 5.72 16.65
CA ASN A 244 31.77 4.64 16.18
C ASN A 244 33.22 4.83 16.63
N ALA A 245 33.74 6.06 16.63
CA ALA A 245 35.08 6.37 17.14
C ALA A 245 35.23 6.04 18.63
N GLU A 246 34.18 6.23 19.41
CA GLU A 246 34.11 5.93 20.85
C GLU A 246 33.83 4.44 21.13
N GLY A 247 33.49 3.66 20.10
CA GLY A 247 33.16 2.23 20.21
C GLY A 247 31.70 1.94 20.56
N GLU A 248 30.82 2.96 20.55
CA GLU A 248 29.40 2.84 20.85
C GLU A 248 28.57 2.41 19.63
N ILE A 249 28.81 1.18 19.17
CA ILE A 249 28.23 0.65 17.92
C ILE A 249 26.69 0.59 17.97
N ASP A 250 26.12 0.18 19.11
CA ASP A 250 24.66 0.07 19.25
C ASP A 250 23.99 1.45 19.29
N ALA A 251 24.65 2.45 19.90
CA ALA A 251 24.18 3.84 19.90
C ALA A 251 24.23 4.44 18.48
N ALA A 252 25.32 4.18 17.74
CA ALA A 252 25.44 4.58 16.34
C ALA A 252 24.34 3.94 15.46
N SER A 253 24.04 2.66 15.67
CA SER A 253 22.94 1.97 14.98
C SER A 253 21.56 2.55 15.32
N ALA A 254 21.33 2.95 16.58
CA ALA A 254 20.08 3.55 16.99
C ALA A 254 19.85 4.93 16.34
N GLU A 255 20.90 5.74 16.18
CA GLU A 255 20.82 7.03 15.48
C GLU A 255 20.49 6.85 13.99
N LEU A 256 21.08 5.85 13.33
CA LEU A 256 20.75 5.52 11.93
C LEU A 256 19.30 5.05 11.77
N ALA A 257 18.83 4.17 12.67
CA ALA A 257 17.44 3.69 12.65
C ALA A 257 16.44 4.84 12.89
N ARG A 258 16.78 5.80 13.75
CA ARG A 258 15.98 7.00 13.98
C ARG A 258 15.90 7.87 12.72
N LEU A 259 17.03 8.16 12.08
CA LEU A 259 17.05 8.95 10.86
C LEU A 259 16.25 8.28 9.73
N ASP A 260 16.38 6.98 9.58
CA ASP A 260 15.64 6.18 8.59
C ASP A 260 14.12 6.22 8.87
N ALA A 261 13.70 6.18 10.14
CA ALA A 261 12.30 6.41 10.51
C ALA A 261 11.82 7.83 10.20
N GLU A 262 12.64 8.86 10.48
CA GLU A 262 12.32 10.27 10.17
C GLU A 262 12.19 10.50 8.64
N ILE A 263 13.07 9.91 7.83
CA ILE A 263 13.01 9.99 6.35
C ILE A 263 11.75 9.32 5.82
N ARG A 264 11.39 8.13 6.34
CA ARG A 264 10.16 7.44 5.96
C ARG A 264 8.92 8.26 6.31
N ASP A 265 8.87 8.81 7.52
CA ASP A 265 7.76 9.64 7.98
C ASP A 265 7.62 10.90 7.12
N GLU A 266 8.71 11.59 6.82
CA GLU A 266 8.68 12.76 5.93
C GLU A 266 8.27 12.39 4.50
N SER A 267 8.74 11.26 3.98
CA SER A 267 8.33 10.76 2.66
C SER A 267 6.83 10.44 2.62
N ALA A 268 6.28 9.85 3.69
CA ALA A 268 4.85 9.59 3.82
C ALA A 268 4.04 10.89 3.91
N ARG A 269 4.50 11.87 4.68
CA ARG A 269 3.87 13.21 4.76
C ARG A 269 3.88 13.93 3.42
N LEU A 270 4.99 13.87 2.68
CA LEU A 270 5.10 14.48 1.35
C LEU A 270 4.16 13.79 0.34
N ALA A 271 4.04 12.46 0.39
CA ALA A 271 3.08 11.72 -0.43
C ALA A 271 1.63 12.13 -0.10
N GLN A 272 1.29 12.24 1.19
CA GLN A 272 -0.03 12.70 1.63
C GLN A 272 -0.30 14.16 1.23
N ALA A 273 0.69 15.05 1.37
CA ALA A 273 0.58 16.44 0.94
C ALA A 273 0.37 16.55 -0.58
N ARG A 274 1.06 15.72 -1.37
CA ARG A 274 0.87 15.63 -2.82
C ARG A 274 -0.54 15.15 -3.17
N MET A 275 -1.04 14.12 -2.48
CA MET A 275 -2.43 13.65 -2.66
C MET A 275 -3.43 14.78 -2.41
N HIS A 276 -3.33 15.46 -1.27
CA HIS A 276 -4.21 16.59 -0.95
C HIS A 276 -4.11 17.74 -1.96
N LEU A 277 -2.91 18.02 -2.48
CA LEU A 277 -2.74 19.02 -3.53
C LEU A 277 -3.47 18.61 -4.82
N VAL A 278 -3.36 17.35 -5.25
CA VAL A 278 -4.07 16.83 -6.43
C VAL A 278 -5.58 16.92 -6.23
N GLU A 279 -6.11 16.51 -5.08
CA GLU A 279 -7.54 16.62 -4.75
C GLU A 279 -8.04 18.07 -4.85
N ARG A 280 -7.26 19.02 -4.32
CA ARG A 280 -7.58 20.46 -4.42
C ARG A 280 -7.55 20.95 -5.86
N ARG A 281 -6.61 20.47 -6.67
CA ARG A 281 -6.52 20.82 -8.10
C ARG A 281 -7.68 20.23 -8.90
N ILE A 282 -8.13 19.01 -8.61
CA ILE A 282 -9.35 18.43 -9.20
C ILE A 282 -10.54 19.33 -8.89
N ALA A 283 -10.75 19.70 -7.61
CA ALA A 283 -11.84 20.58 -7.23
C ALA A 283 -11.78 21.94 -7.96
N GLN A 284 -10.58 22.51 -8.09
CA GLN A 284 -10.37 23.77 -8.83
C GLN A 284 -10.69 23.62 -10.32
N ALA A 285 -10.27 22.52 -10.96
CA ALA A 285 -10.56 22.24 -12.36
C ALA A 285 -12.06 22.10 -12.61
N VAL A 286 -12.78 21.41 -11.72
CA VAL A 286 -14.25 21.29 -11.79
C VAL A 286 -14.93 22.67 -11.65
N MET A 287 -14.51 23.50 -10.69
CA MET A 287 -15.06 24.84 -10.50
C MET A 287 -14.76 25.76 -11.70
N ALA A 288 -13.57 25.64 -12.30
CA ALA A 288 -13.16 26.39 -13.49
C ALA A 288 -13.75 25.83 -14.79
N ARG A 289 -14.35 24.64 -14.76
CA ARG A 289 -14.80 23.86 -15.93
C ARG A 289 -13.66 23.57 -16.92
N ASP A 290 -12.48 23.31 -16.41
CA ASP A 290 -11.31 22.90 -17.18
C ASP A 290 -11.25 21.37 -17.27
N VAL A 291 -11.72 20.83 -18.41
CA VAL A 291 -11.84 19.38 -18.63
C VAL A 291 -10.46 18.72 -18.70
N ASP A 292 -9.53 19.30 -19.44
CA ASP A 292 -8.20 18.72 -19.64
C ASP A 292 -7.41 18.64 -18.33
N LEU A 293 -7.47 19.71 -17.52
CA LEU A 293 -6.86 19.70 -16.20
C LEU A 293 -7.55 18.71 -15.26
N ALA A 294 -8.88 18.61 -15.30
CA ALA A 294 -9.61 17.66 -14.46
C ALA A 294 -9.20 16.21 -14.79
N VAL A 295 -9.16 15.84 -16.07
CA VAL A 295 -8.72 14.52 -16.54
C VAL A 295 -7.27 14.26 -16.10
N ALA A 296 -6.35 15.20 -16.36
CA ALA A 296 -4.95 15.03 -15.97
C ALA A 296 -4.78 14.81 -14.45
N MET A 297 -5.49 15.58 -13.62
CA MET A 297 -5.38 15.44 -12.16
C MET A 297 -6.06 14.18 -11.63
N LEU A 298 -7.12 13.71 -12.27
CA LEU A 298 -7.77 12.44 -11.95
C LEU A 298 -6.84 11.25 -12.26
N LEU A 299 -6.13 11.29 -13.39
CA LEU A 299 -5.14 10.28 -13.75
C LEU A 299 -3.91 10.34 -12.81
N ASP A 300 -3.41 11.55 -12.49
CA ASP A 300 -2.33 11.71 -11.50
C ASP A 300 -2.72 11.15 -10.13
N LYS A 301 -3.97 11.36 -9.71
CA LYS A 301 -4.50 10.79 -8.46
C LYS A 301 -4.50 9.27 -8.49
N LEU A 302 -5.00 8.69 -9.59
CA LEU A 302 -5.03 7.26 -9.81
C LEU A 302 -3.63 6.65 -9.73
N ASP A 303 -2.65 7.29 -10.37
CA ASP A 303 -1.26 6.84 -10.37
C ASP A 303 -0.61 6.92 -8.98
N LEU A 304 -0.94 7.96 -8.20
CA LEU A 304 -0.50 8.07 -6.79
C LEU A 304 -1.12 7.00 -5.89
N ASP A 305 -2.35 6.60 -6.16
CA ASP A 305 -3.05 5.52 -5.46
C ASP A 305 -2.58 4.13 -5.92
N GLY A 306 -1.73 4.04 -6.94
CA GLY A 306 -1.30 2.77 -7.55
C GLY A 306 -2.44 2.04 -8.26
N GLY A 307 -3.42 2.78 -8.78
CA GLY A 307 -4.60 2.25 -9.45
C GLY A 307 -4.26 1.49 -10.73
N ARG A 308 -5.04 0.44 -11.01
CA ARG A 308 -4.92 -0.37 -12.23
C ARG A 308 -5.96 0.06 -13.27
N PHE A 309 -5.94 -0.56 -14.45
CA PHE A 309 -6.92 -0.32 -15.51
C PHE A 309 -8.38 -0.40 -14.99
N ALA A 310 -8.71 -1.42 -14.19
CA ALA A 310 -10.04 -1.56 -13.59
C ALA A 310 -10.44 -0.41 -12.65
N ASP A 311 -9.48 0.30 -12.04
CA ASP A 311 -9.75 1.50 -11.24
C ASP A 311 -10.03 2.71 -12.14
N LEU A 312 -9.36 2.81 -13.30
CA LEU A 312 -9.65 3.81 -14.32
C LEU A 312 -11.07 3.62 -14.90
N GLN A 313 -11.45 2.39 -15.22
CA GLN A 313 -12.81 2.05 -15.68
C GLN A 313 -13.89 2.48 -14.68
N ARG A 314 -13.71 2.11 -13.40
CA ARG A 314 -14.64 2.56 -12.34
C ARG A 314 -14.73 4.07 -12.24
N LEU A 315 -13.61 4.76 -12.44
CA LEU A 315 -13.59 6.21 -12.41
C LEU A 315 -14.36 6.79 -13.60
N GLN A 316 -14.11 6.30 -14.83
CA GLN A 316 -14.84 6.70 -16.03
C GLN A 316 -16.34 6.47 -15.87
N ASP A 317 -16.75 5.27 -15.45
CA ASP A 317 -18.15 4.89 -15.24
C ASP A 317 -18.86 5.83 -14.26
N ALA A 318 -18.18 6.22 -13.18
CA ALA A 318 -18.73 7.12 -12.19
C ALA A 318 -18.98 8.51 -12.78
N TRP A 319 -18.07 9.03 -13.61
CA TRP A 319 -18.25 10.31 -14.31
C TRP A 319 -19.32 10.23 -15.40
N THR A 320 -19.35 9.14 -16.18
CA THR A 320 -20.39 8.88 -17.19
C THR A 320 -21.78 8.84 -16.56
N THR A 321 -21.96 8.06 -15.49
CA THR A 321 -23.23 7.90 -14.79
C THR A 321 -23.69 9.21 -14.17
N ARG A 322 -22.79 9.91 -13.45
CA ARG A 322 -23.11 11.22 -12.87
C ARG A 322 -23.47 12.24 -13.95
N GLY A 323 -22.76 12.23 -15.08
CA GLY A 323 -23.02 13.08 -16.23
C GLY A 323 -24.37 12.82 -16.88
N ARG A 324 -24.75 11.55 -17.06
CA ARG A 324 -26.06 11.14 -17.60
C ARG A 324 -27.19 11.48 -16.64
N ASP A 325 -27.13 10.98 -15.41
CA ASP A 325 -28.24 11.04 -14.47
C ASP A 325 -28.55 12.47 -14.00
N LYS A 326 -27.51 13.31 -13.89
CA LYS A 326 -27.66 14.72 -13.49
C LYS A 326 -27.70 15.68 -14.68
N GLY A 327 -27.62 15.17 -15.91
CA GLY A 327 -27.56 16.00 -17.13
C GLY A 327 -26.35 16.94 -17.18
N LEU A 328 -25.22 16.58 -16.57
CA LEU A 328 -24.04 17.46 -16.46
C LEU A 328 -23.13 17.31 -17.68
N ARG A 329 -23.06 18.36 -18.50
CA ARG A 329 -22.19 18.40 -19.69
C ARG A 329 -20.71 18.19 -19.36
N PHE A 330 -20.21 18.98 -18.41
CA PHE A 330 -18.81 18.94 -18.00
C PHE A 330 -18.38 17.54 -17.59
N ASP A 331 -19.24 16.81 -16.88
CA ASP A 331 -18.94 15.46 -16.42
C ASP A 331 -18.82 14.46 -17.58
N LEU A 332 -19.69 14.57 -18.59
CA LEU A 332 -19.59 13.75 -19.80
C LEU A 332 -18.34 14.09 -20.61
N GLU A 333 -17.93 15.36 -20.65
CA GLU A 333 -16.68 15.77 -21.30
C GLU A 333 -15.45 15.19 -20.58
N VAL A 334 -15.45 15.18 -19.23
CA VAL A 334 -14.43 14.49 -18.43
C VAL A 334 -14.45 12.98 -18.68
N ALA A 335 -15.62 12.36 -18.71
CA ALA A 335 -15.78 10.93 -18.99
C ALA A 335 -15.25 10.54 -20.39
N ILE A 336 -15.45 11.39 -21.40
CA ILE A 336 -14.84 11.23 -22.73
C ILE A 336 -13.31 11.28 -22.65
N GLY A 337 -12.76 12.22 -21.88
CA GLY A 337 -11.31 12.31 -21.67
C GLY A 337 -10.73 11.08 -20.96
N LEU A 338 -11.43 10.56 -19.95
CA LEU A 338 -11.06 9.32 -19.25
C LEU A 338 -11.18 8.09 -20.16
N GLY A 339 -12.23 7.98 -20.98
CA GLY A 339 -12.39 6.89 -21.95
C GLY A 339 -11.29 6.87 -23.01
N ARG A 340 -10.80 8.03 -23.44
CA ARG A 340 -9.59 8.11 -24.27
C ARG A 340 -8.35 7.59 -23.53
N ALA A 341 -8.20 7.97 -22.27
CA ALA A 341 -7.09 7.50 -21.45
C ALA A 341 -7.13 5.98 -21.22
N GLU A 342 -8.31 5.36 -21.15
CA GLU A 342 -8.46 3.90 -21.11
C GLU A 342 -7.93 3.27 -22.39
N VAL A 343 -8.37 3.75 -23.55
CA VAL A 343 -7.88 3.27 -24.85
C VAL A 343 -6.35 3.39 -24.94
N ASP A 344 -5.78 4.50 -24.47
CA ASP A 344 -4.34 4.77 -24.52
C ASP A 344 -3.51 3.93 -23.53
N ARG A 345 -4.08 3.58 -22.36
CA ARG A 345 -3.39 2.85 -21.28
C ARG A 345 -3.66 1.34 -21.29
N ALA A 346 -4.49 0.85 -22.19
CA ALA A 346 -4.81 -0.57 -22.32
C ALA A 346 -3.58 -1.40 -22.75
N ASP A 347 -3.26 -2.45 -21.99
CA ASP A 347 -2.12 -3.32 -22.27
C ASP A 347 -2.46 -4.41 -23.31
N TYR A 348 -3.74 -4.78 -23.40
CA TYR A 348 -4.22 -5.83 -24.30
C TYR A 348 -5.56 -5.48 -24.96
N ARG A 349 -5.97 -6.31 -25.94
CA ARG A 349 -7.11 -6.00 -26.81
C ARG A 349 -8.43 -5.85 -26.06
N GLU A 350 -8.67 -6.69 -25.07
CA GLU A 350 -9.92 -6.68 -24.29
C GLU A 350 -10.05 -5.43 -23.42
N GLU A 351 -8.99 -4.97 -22.74
CA GLU A 351 -8.99 -3.67 -22.07
C GLU A 351 -9.24 -2.53 -23.05
N ARG A 352 -8.61 -2.58 -24.22
CA ARG A 352 -8.82 -1.54 -25.24
C ARG A 352 -10.27 -1.55 -25.76
N ALA A 353 -10.88 -2.73 -25.90
CA ALA A 353 -12.28 -2.86 -26.28
C ALA A 353 -13.22 -2.25 -25.24
N HIS A 354 -12.94 -2.44 -23.94
CA HIS A 354 -13.62 -1.74 -22.87
C HIS A 354 -13.48 -0.21 -23.00
N GLY A 355 -12.25 0.30 -23.12
CA GLY A 355 -12.03 1.75 -23.26
C GLY A 355 -12.76 2.34 -24.47
N TRP A 356 -12.79 1.62 -25.60
CA TRP A 356 -13.58 2.02 -26.76
C TRP A 356 -15.09 2.03 -26.48
N ASN A 357 -15.59 1.01 -25.78
CA ASN A 357 -17.00 0.94 -25.38
C ASN A 357 -17.39 2.12 -24.48
N ASP A 358 -16.60 2.38 -23.45
CA ASP A 358 -16.88 3.37 -22.41
C ASP A 358 -16.77 4.80 -22.97
N LEU A 359 -15.80 5.03 -23.86
CA LEU A 359 -15.71 6.23 -24.69
C LEU A 359 -16.96 6.41 -25.58
N GLY A 360 -17.41 5.35 -26.25
CA GLY A 360 -18.60 5.38 -27.09
C GLY A 360 -19.85 5.74 -26.31
N VAL A 361 -20.04 5.17 -25.11
CA VAL A 361 -21.16 5.48 -24.21
C VAL A 361 -21.19 6.96 -23.81
N ALA A 362 -20.04 7.52 -23.41
CA ALA A 362 -19.97 8.93 -23.01
C ALA A 362 -20.19 9.88 -24.20
N LEU A 363 -19.66 9.54 -25.39
CA LEU A 363 -19.87 10.30 -26.62
C LEU A 363 -21.33 10.26 -27.07
N GLU A 364 -21.98 9.10 -27.05
CA GLU A 364 -23.39 8.95 -27.41
C GLU A 364 -24.27 9.76 -26.47
N ALA A 365 -24.08 9.62 -25.15
CA ALA A 365 -24.89 10.33 -24.16
C ALA A 365 -24.84 11.85 -24.36
N LEU A 366 -23.64 12.40 -24.58
CA LEU A 366 -23.47 13.83 -24.82
C LEU A 366 -23.96 14.25 -26.20
N GLY A 367 -23.72 13.43 -27.23
CA GLY A 367 -24.13 13.69 -28.62
C GLY A 367 -25.65 13.65 -28.80
N SER A 368 -26.31 12.73 -28.11
CA SER A 368 -27.77 12.61 -28.04
C SER A 368 -28.39 13.84 -27.40
N ARG A 369 -27.88 14.25 -26.23
CA ARG A 369 -28.39 15.43 -25.51
C ARG A 369 -28.16 16.74 -26.25
N ASP A 370 -26.96 16.97 -26.78
CA ASP A 370 -26.60 18.24 -27.41
C ASP A 370 -27.02 18.30 -28.89
N SER A 371 -27.76 17.30 -29.40
CA SER A 371 -28.14 17.18 -30.81
C SER A 371 -26.94 17.22 -31.78
N ASP A 372 -25.77 16.76 -31.33
CA ASP A 372 -24.50 16.85 -32.07
C ASP A 372 -24.25 15.57 -32.87
N THR A 373 -24.49 15.64 -34.18
CA THR A 373 -24.29 14.50 -35.10
C THR A 373 -22.82 14.10 -35.22
N ALA A 374 -21.87 15.03 -35.15
CA ALA A 374 -20.44 14.70 -35.24
C ALA A 374 -19.99 13.87 -34.03
N ARG A 375 -20.54 14.18 -32.84
CA ARG A 375 -20.27 13.40 -31.64
C ARG A 375 -20.90 12.01 -31.69
N LEU A 376 -22.12 11.88 -32.23
CA LEU A 376 -22.72 10.56 -32.50
C LEU A 376 -21.87 9.74 -33.48
N GLN A 377 -21.32 10.38 -34.52
CA GLN A 377 -20.42 9.71 -35.46
C GLN A 377 -19.14 9.21 -34.76
N ALA A 378 -18.57 10.00 -33.84
CA ALA A 378 -17.45 9.56 -33.02
C ALA A 378 -17.81 8.40 -32.09
N ALA A 379 -19.03 8.36 -31.54
CA ALA A 379 -19.51 7.22 -30.75
C ALA A 379 -19.62 5.94 -31.60
N LEU A 380 -20.14 6.07 -32.83
CA LEU A 380 -20.19 4.97 -33.80
C LEU A 380 -18.78 4.44 -34.11
N GLU A 381 -17.81 5.32 -34.38
CA GLU A 381 -16.42 4.93 -34.61
C GLU A 381 -15.80 4.23 -33.39
N ALA A 382 -16.08 4.71 -32.17
CA ALA A 382 -15.60 4.07 -30.94
C ALA A 382 -16.16 2.64 -30.81
N TRP A 383 -17.47 2.44 -30.98
CA TRP A 383 -18.08 1.11 -30.89
C TRP A 383 -17.68 0.17 -32.04
N GLN A 384 -17.44 0.67 -33.25
CA GLN A 384 -16.87 -0.15 -34.32
C GLN A 384 -15.44 -0.62 -33.99
N ASN A 385 -14.65 0.21 -33.31
CA ASN A 385 -13.33 -0.22 -32.80
C ASN A 385 -13.46 -1.22 -31.66
N ALA A 386 -14.43 -1.04 -30.74
CA ALA A 386 -14.74 -2.00 -29.69
C ALA A 386 -15.14 -3.37 -30.28
N GLU A 387 -16.01 -3.39 -31.29
CA GLU A 387 -16.43 -4.62 -32.00
C GLU A 387 -15.24 -5.36 -32.62
N ARG A 388 -14.29 -4.63 -33.22
CA ARG A 388 -13.08 -5.22 -33.79
C ARG A 388 -12.19 -5.88 -32.73
N ASP A 389 -12.12 -5.29 -31.54
CA ASP A 389 -11.27 -5.77 -30.44
C ASP A 389 -11.98 -6.82 -29.54
N TRP A 390 -13.33 -6.87 -29.55
CA TRP A 390 -14.17 -7.95 -29.00
C TRP A 390 -14.85 -8.78 -30.11
N PRO A 391 -14.14 -9.71 -30.75
CA PRO A 391 -14.79 -10.61 -31.71
C PRO A 391 -15.74 -11.57 -30.97
N ARG A 392 -16.88 -11.87 -31.61
CA ARG A 392 -17.96 -12.72 -31.06
C ARG A 392 -17.46 -14.04 -30.46
N ASP A 393 -16.49 -14.68 -31.10
CA ASP A 393 -15.98 -16.00 -30.71
C ASP A 393 -15.16 -16.00 -29.41
N SER A 394 -14.57 -14.85 -29.02
CA SER A 394 -13.75 -14.76 -27.81
C SER A 394 -14.47 -14.07 -26.65
N SER A 395 -15.45 -13.22 -26.94
CA SER A 395 -16.10 -12.35 -25.94
C SER A 395 -17.57 -12.11 -26.31
N ALA A 396 -18.38 -13.17 -26.31
CA ALA A 396 -19.76 -13.11 -26.80
C ALA A 396 -20.62 -12.05 -26.08
N GLU A 397 -20.50 -11.92 -24.76
CA GLU A 397 -21.23 -10.93 -23.97
C GLU A 397 -20.80 -9.49 -24.28
N GLY A 398 -19.48 -9.22 -24.30
CA GLY A 398 -18.94 -7.91 -24.67
C GLY A 398 -19.30 -7.51 -26.10
N TRP A 399 -19.26 -8.47 -27.02
CA TRP A 399 -19.72 -8.27 -28.40
C TRP A 399 -21.22 -7.92 -28.45
N ALA A 400 -22.09 -8.64 -27.74
CA ALA A 400 -23.53 -8.36 -27.71
C ALA A 400 -23.84 -6.96 -27.14
N MET A 401 -23.10 -6.54 -26.10
CA MET A 401 -23.17 -5.19 -25.56
C MET A 401 -22.83 -4.13 -26.61
N VAL A 402 -21.74 -4.33 -27.36
CA VAL A 402 -21.35 -3.43 -28.46
C VAL A 402 -22.40 -3.43 -29.58
N GLN A 403 -22.98 -4.58 -29.94
CA GLN A 403 -24.06 -4.63 -30.93
C GLN A 403 -25.27 -3.80 -30.49
N ASN A 404 -25.71 -3.95 -29.24
CA ASN A 404 -26.80 -3.12 -28.72
C ASN A 404 -26.44 -1.62 -28.78
N ASN A 405 -25.23 -1.26 -28.41
CA ASN A 405 -24.79 0.13 -28.44
C ASN A 405 -24.68 0.71 -29.86
N LEU A 406 -24.19 -0.07 -30.83
CA LEU A 406 -24.24 0.27 -32.25
C LEU A 406 -25.68 0.50 -32.71
N GLY A 407 -26.61 -0.35 -32.26
CA GLY A 407 -28.04 -0.18 -32.47
C GLY A 407 -28.55 1.19 -32.01
N ILE A 408 -28.14 1.64 -30.81
CA ILE A 408 -28.53 2.93 -30.23
C ILE A 408 -28.05 4.10 -31.10
N VAL A 409 -26.78 4.13 -31.49
CA VAL A 409 -26.27 5.27 -32.29
C VAL A 409 -26.87 5.30 -33.69
N TYR A 410 -27.07 4.15 -34.34
CA TYR A 410 -27.77 4.09 -35.62
C TYR A 410 -29.22 4.55 -35.51
N GLN A 411 -29.90 4.24 -34.40
CA GLN A 411 -31.25 4.73 -34.13
C GLN A 411 -31.26 6.25 -34.03
N SER A 412 -30.38 6.82 -33.20
CA SER A 412 -30.28 8.27 -33.00
C SER A 412 -29.95 9.01 -34.30
N LEU A 413 -29.00 8.50 -35.10
CA LEU A 413 -28.67 9.07 -36.41
C LEU A 413 -29.84 8.93 -37.41
N GLY A 414 -30.48 7.76 -37.45
CA GLY A 414 -31.60 7.46 -38.35
C GLY A 414 -32.84 8.31 -38.05
N GLN A 415 -33.18 8.50 -36.78
CA GLN A 415 -34.31 9.35 -36.37
C GLN A 415 -34.06 10.82 -36.73
N ARG A 416 -32.84 11.33 -36.52
CA ARG A 416 -32.48 12.72 -36.87
C ARG A 416 -32.51 12.97 -38.37
N ALA A 417 -31.98 12.02 -39.15
CA ALA A 417 -31.94 12.13 -40.59
C ALA A 417 -33.26 11.69 -41.28
N GLN A 418 -34.22 11.14 -40.52
CA GLN A 418 -35.39 10.44 -41.05
C GLN A 418 -34.99 9.39 -42.12
N ALA A 419 -33.90 8.66 -41.85
CA ALA A 419 -33.25 7.78 -42.81
C ALA A 419 -33.60 6.31 -42.53
N PRO A 420 -34.45 5.67 -43.36
CA PRO A 420 -34.89 4.29 -43.13
C PRO A 420 -33.72 3.29 -43.15
N ASP A 421 -32.68 3.52 -43.98
CA ASP A 421 -31.52 2.63 -44.04
C ASP A 421 -30.75 2.57 -42.71
N LEU A 422 -30.60 3.71 -42.02
CA LEU A 422 -29.95 3.75 -40.70
C LEU A 422 -30.82 3.11 -39.62
N LEU A 423 -32.14 3.28 -39.69
CA LEU A 423 -33.09 2.63 -38.77
C LEU A 423 -33.13 1.12 -38.99
N ALA A 424 -32.99 0.65 -40.22
CA ALA A 424 -32.87 -0.77 -40.55
C ALA A 424 -31.54 -1.36 -40.01
N GLN A 425 -30.43 -0.62 -40.11
CA GLN A 425 -29.16 -1.00 -39.49
C GLN A 425 -29.28 -1.08 -37.97
N SER A 426 -29.96 -0.12 -37.34
CA SER A 426 -30.24 -0.15 -35.90
C SER A 426 -30.97 -1.43 -35.50
N ALA A 427 -32.07 -1.77 -36.18
CA ALA A 427 -32.82 -3.00 -35.93
C ALA A 427 -31.96 -4.26 -36.16
N ALA A 428 -31.10 -4.28 -37.17
CA ALA A 428 -30.19 -5.40 -37.42
C ALA A 428 -29.20 -5.60 -36.27
N HIS A 429 -28.61 -4.53 -35.74
CA HIS A 429 -27.68 -4.59 -34.61
C HIS A 429 -28.35 -5.06 -33.31
N TYR A 430 -29.58 -4.64 -33.02
CA TYR A 430 -30.31 -5.19 -31.87
C TYR A 430 -30.63 -6.68 -32.03
N ARG A 431 -30.98 -7.14 -33.24
CA ARG A 431 -31.18 -8.58 -33.52
C ARG A 431 -29.88 -9.37 -33.29
N LEU A 432 -28.72 -8.83 -33.66
CA LEU A 432 -27.42 -9.45 -33.39
C LEU A 432 -27.15 -9.60 -31.88
N ALA A 433 -27.45 -8.57 -31.08
CA ALA A 433 -27.33 -8.68 -29.61
C ALA A 433 -28.25 -9.78 -29.04
N LEU A 434 -29.47 -9.90 -29.57
CA LEU A 434 -30.46 -10.92 -29.17
C LEU A 434 -30.09 -12.35 -29.57
N GLU A 435 -29.07 -12.57 -30.42
CA GLU A 435 -28.52 -13.90 -30.67
C GLU A 435 -27.70 -14.44 -29.49
N VAL A 436 -27.20 -13.54 -28.63
CA VAL A 436 -26.40 -13.88 -27.44
C VAL A 436 -27.22 -13.71 -26.17
N TRP A 437 -27.87 -12.56 -26.01
CA TRP A 437 -28.76 -12.31 -24.89
C TRP A 437 -30.08 -13.00 -25.15
N THR A 438 -30.31 -14.09 -24.43
CA THR A 438 -31.57 -14.83 -24.47
C THR A 438 -32.35 -14.60 -23.18
N ARG A 439 -33.66 -14.82 -23.24
CA ARG A 439 -34.55 -14.72 -22.07
C ARG A 439 -34.05 -15.56 -20.87
N ASP A 440 -33.49 -16.74 -21.13
CA ASP A 440 -33.06 -17.66 -20.08
C ASP A 440 -31.69 -17.31 -19.47
N SER A 441 -30.80 -16.69 -20.24
CA SER A 441 -29.42 -16.40 -19.80
C SER A 441 -29.25 -14.98 -19.27
N HIS A 442 -29.87 -14.00 -19.95
CA HIS A 442 -29.73 -12.57 -19.69
C HIS A 442 -31.09 -11.88 -19.78
N PRO A 443 -32.06 -12.23 -18.90
CA PRO A 443 -33.45 -11.78 -19.05
C PRO A 443 -33.60 -10.25 -19.14
N LEU A 444 -32.80 -9.51 -18.36
CA LEU A 444 -32.84 -8.05 -18.34
C LEU A 444 -32.23 -7.42 -19.60
N ASP A 445 -31.10 -7.91 -20.07
CA ASP A 445 -30.44 -7.38 -21.28
C ASP A 445 -31.20 -7.78 -22.55
N TRP A 446 -31.75 -9.00 -22.58
CA TRP A 446 -32.69 -9.44 -23.61
C TRP A 446 -33.90 -8.51 -23.69
N ALA A 447 -34.53 -8.19 -22.56
CA ALA A 447 -35.69 -7.30 -22.54
C ALA A 447 -35.36 -5.88 -23.00
N LYS A 448 -34.24 -5.33 -22.55
CA LYS A 448 -33.74 -4.03 -23.03
C LYS A 448 -33.50 -4.04 -24.53
N ALA A 449 -32.83 -5.06 -25.06
CA ALA A 449 -32.57 -5.19 -26.49
C ALA A 449 -33.87 -5.37 -27.30
N GLN A 450 -34.87 -6.10 -26.78
CA GLN A 450 -36.20 -6.19 -27.40
C GLN A 450 -36.93 -4.84 -27.40
N SER A 451 -36.89 -4.09 -26.30
CA SER A 451 -37.49 -2.76 -26.22
C SER A 451 -36.83 -1.79 -27.21
N ASN A 452 -35.50 -1.84 -27.31
CA ASN A 452 -34.73 -1.05 -28.24
C ASN A 452 -35.00 -1.43 -29.71
N LEU A 453 -35.10 -2.73 -30.01
CA LEU A 453 -35.53 -3.24 -31.30
C LEU A 453 -36.92 -2.72 -31.66
N GLY A 454 -37.87 -2.77 -30.72
CA GLY A 454 -39.21 -2.22 -30.90
C GLY A 454 -39.20 -0.73 -31.23
N ASN A 455 -38.38 0.07 -30.54
CA ASN A 455 -38.24 1.50 -30.83
C ASN A 455 -37.68 1.76 -32.25
N ALA A 456 -36.63 1.02 -32.66
CA ALA A 456 -36.04 1.16 -33.98
C ALA A 456 -37.00 0.75 -35.10
N LEU A 457 -37.71 -0.37 -34.92
CA LEU A 457 -38.73 -0.83 -35.86
C LEU A 457 -39.93 0.12 -35.91
N CYS A 458 -40.36 0.68 -34.78
CA CYS A 458 -41.44 1.66 -34.75
C CYS A 458 -41.06 2.91 -35.56
N ALA A 459 -39.84 3.43 -35.36
CA ALA A 459 -39.34 4.57 -36.14
C ALA A 459 -39.19 4.23 -37.63
N LEU A 460 -38.65 3.05 -37.97
CA LEU A 460 -38.51 2.58 -39.34
C LEU A 460 -39.87 2.46 -40.02
N GLY A 461 -40.82 1.79 -39.37
CA GLY A 461 -42.18 1.59 -39.84
C GLY A 461 -42.95 2.91 -39.97
N GLN A 462 -42.71 3.89 -39.10
CA GLN A 462 -43.30 5.22 -39.22
C GLN A 462 -42.79 5.97 -40.48
N VAL A 463 -41.47 5.96 -40.71
CA VAL A 463 -40.84 6.65 -41.85
C VAL A 463 -41.17 5.97 -43.18
N SER A 464 -41.14 4.63 -43.21
CA SER A 464 -41.44 3.83 -44.41
C SER A 464 -42.94 3.62 -44.65
N ARG A 465 -43.76 3.87 -43.63
CA ARG A 465 -45.19 3.50 -43.55
C ARG A 465 -45.45 2.01 -43.75
N ASP A 466 -44.49 1.16 -43.37
CA ASP A 466 -44.61 -0.28 -43.46
C ASP A 466 -45.33 -0.88 -42.25
N ILE A 467 -46.50 -1.48 -42.50
CA ILE A 467 -47.36 -2.08 -41.49
C ILE A 467 -46.72 -3.32 -40.85
N ASP A 468 -46.00 -4.13 -41.64
CA ASP A 468 -45.44 -5.38 -41.11
C ASP A 468 -44.26 -5.09 -40.18
N THR A 469 -43.40 -4.13 -40.51
CA THR A 469 -42.37 -3.60 -39.60
C THR A 469 -42.99 -3.06 -38.30
N LEU A 470 -44.12 -2.35 -38.37
CA LEU A 470 -44.81 -1.84 -37.17
C LEU A 470 -45.44 -2.96 -36.31
N ARG A 471 -45.92 -4.04 -36.93
CA ARG A 471 -46.37 -5.23 -36.19
C ARG A 471 -45.21 -5.90 -35.47
N GLU A 472 -44.06 -6.02 -36.12
CA GLU A 472 -42.84 -6.54 -35.49
C GLU A 472 -42.40 -5.65 -34.31
N ALA A 473 -42.52 -4.32 -34.42
CA ALA A 473 -42.26 -3.40 -33.32
C ALA A 473 -43.15 -3.67 -32.09
N VAL A 474 -44.45 -3.88 -32.33
CA VAL A 474 -45.43 -4.22 -31.28
C VAL A 474 -45.07 -5.55 -30.61
N ASP A 475 -44.69 -6.56 -31.39
CA ASP A 475 -44.30 -7.87 -30.87
C ASP A 475 -43.01 -7.79 -30.05
N ALA A 476 -42.01 -7.04 -30.49
CA ALA A 476 -40.78 -6.81 -29.74
C ALA A 476 -41.04 -6.12 -28.37
N HIS A 477 -41.93 -5.12 -28.33
CA HIS A 477 -42.33 -4.50 -27.06
C HIS A 477 -43.12 -5.44 -26.15
N ARG A 478 -43.98 -6.30 -26.70
CA ARG A 478 -44.68 -7.35 -25.93
C ARG A 478 -43.69 -8.35 -25.33
N LEU A 479 -42.67 -8.78 -26.09
CA LEU A 479 -41.60 -9.64 -25.58
C LEU A 479 -40.82 -8.96 -24.46
N SER A 480 -40.45 -7.69 -24.61
CA SER A 480 -39.78 -6.92 -23.54
C SER A 480 -40.58 -6.90 -22.23
N LEU A 481 -41.92 -6.86 -22.28
CA LEU A 481 -42.77 -6.87 -21.09
C LEU A 481 -42.74 -8.20 -20.32
N GLU A 482 -42.36 -9.31 -20.96
CA GLU A 482 -42.31 -10.63 -20.32
C GLU A 482 -41.22 -10.74 -19.24
N ALA A 483 -40.24 -9.84 -19.26
CA ALA A 483 -39.12 -9.83 -18.30
C ALA A 483 -39.32 -8.85 -17.12
N TYR A 484 -40.34 -8.01 -17.17
CA TYR A 484 -40.63 -7.02 -16.12
C TYR A 484 -41.97 -7.32 -15.44
N PRO A 485 -41.98 -8.15 -14.38
CA PRO A 485 -43.17 -8.31 -13.56
C PRO A 485 -43.55 -6.96 -12.94
N ARG A 486 -44.78 -6.48 -13.21
CA ARG A 486 -45.30 -5.21 -12.68
C ARG A 486 -45.09 -5.05 -11.16
N ALA A 487 -45.20 -6.13 -10.40
CA ALA A 487 -45.07 -6.11 -8.94
C ALA A 487 -43.63 -5.94 -8.44
N GLU A 488 -42.64 -6.34 -9.25
CA GLU A 488 -41.21 -6.30 -8.88
C GLU A 488 -40.54 -5.04 -9.40
N ASP A 489 -40.93 -4.56 -10.58
CA ASP A 489 -40.38 -3.36 -11.21
C ASP A 489 -41.46 -2.55 -11.94
N PRO A 490 -42.30 -1.81 -11.18
CA PRO A 490 -43.45 -1.10 -11.74
C PRO A 490 -43.04 -0.01 -12.74
N LEU A 491 -41.88 0.65 -12.55
CA LEU A 491 -41.43 1.74 -13.41
C LEU A 491 -40.92 1.24 -14.78
N ASN A 492 -40.13 0.17 -14.81
CA ASN A 492 -39.70 -0.41 -16.09
C ASN A 492 -40.86 -1.08 -16.83
N TRP A 493 -41.79 -1.69 -16.09
CA TRP A 493 -43.04 -2.17 -16.67
C TRP A 493 -43.83 -1.03 -17.32
N ALA A 494 -44.00 0.10 -16.62
CA ALA A 494 -44.74 1.26 -17.15
C ALA A 494 -44.07 1.89 -18.37
N THR A 495 -42.74 1.98 -18.35
CA THR A 495 -41.95 2.47 -19.49
C THR A 495 -42.13 1.57 -20.71
N SER A 496 -42.12 0.26 -20.51
CA SER A 496 -42.34 -0.73 -21.58
C SER A 496 -43.78 -0.67 -22.11
N MET A 497 -44.77 -0.49 -21.23
CA MET A 497 -46.18 -0.27 -21.60
C MET A 497 -46.35 1.03 -22.41
N ARG A 498 -45.68 2.13 -22.02
CA ARG A 498 -45.70 3.38 -22.78
C ARG A 498 -45.14 3.20 -24.20
N ASN A 499 -44.01 2.49 -24.34
CA ASN A 499 -43.41 2.21 -25.65
C ASN A 499 -44.35 1.34 -26.51
N LEU A 500 -44.94 0.28 -25.93
CA LEU A 500 -45.96 -0.54 -26.60
C LEU A 500 -47.17 0.30 -27.06
N GLY A 501 -47.70 1.16 -26.19
CA GLY A 501 -48.83 2.04 -26.52
C GLY A 501 -48.50 3.01 -27.67
N THR A 502 -47.27 3.55 -27.69
CA THR A 502 -46.80 4.41 -28.78
C THR A 502 -46.72 3.65 -30.12
N ALA A 503 -46.19 2.42 -30.10
CA ALA A 503 -46.12 1.57 -31.29
C ALA A 503 -47.51 1.17 -31.79
N LEU A 504 -48.42 0.79 -30.88
CA LEU A 504 -49.82 0.47 -31.21
C LEU A 504 -50.57 1.67 -31.79
N LEU A 505 -50.37 2.87 -31.25
CA LEU A 505 -50.95 4.10 -31.79
C LEU A 505 -50.43 4.38 -33.20
N THR A 506 -49.12 4.26 -33.41
CA THR A 506 -48.49 4.47 -34.73
C THR A 506 -48.99 3.47 -35.75
N LEU A 507 -49.06 2.20 -35.39
CA LEU A 507 -49.61 1.13 -36.22
C LEU A 507 -51.09 1.36 -36.51
N GLY A 508 -51.90 1.66 -35.49
CA GLY A 508 -53.33 1.95 -35.63
C GLY A 508 -53.58 3.13 -36.56
N HIS A 509 -52.78 4.20 -36.44
CA HIS A 509 -52.85 5.34 -37.34
C HIS A 509 -52.48 4.98 -38.79
N ILE A 510 -51.39 4.24 -39.03
CA ILE A 510 -50.95 3.90 -40.40
C ILE A 510 -51.86 2.85 -41.04
N ALA A 511 -52.32 1.86 -40.28
CA ALA A 511 -53.24 0.82 -40.73
C ALA A 511 -54.71 1.28 -40.77
N GLN A 512 -55.03 2.47 -40.24
CA GLN A 512 -56.39 2.97 -40.04
C GLN A 512 -57.25 1.98 -39.25
N ASP A 513 -56.70 1.46 -38.15
CA ASP A 513 -57.31 0.45 -37.29
C ASP A 513 -57.64 1.02 -35.90
N VAL A 514 -58.94 1.21 -35.68
CA VAL A 514 -59.49 1.76 -34.44
C VAL A 514 -59.37 0.79 -33.25
N ALA A 515 -59.31 -0.52 -33.50
CA ALA A 515 -59.15 -1.51 -32.45
C ALA A 515 -57.72 -1.45 -31.87
N LEU A 516 -56.72 -1.27 -32.74
CA LEU A 516 -55.32 -1.03 -32.32
C LEU A 516 -55.17 0.30 -31.59
N THR A 517 -55.88 1.34 -32.04
CA THR A 517 -55.90 2.65 -31.36
C THR A 517 -56.55 2.54 -29.97
N SER A 518 -57.63 1.76 -29.85
CA SER A 518 -58.27 1.48 -28.55
C SER A 518 -57.37 0.67 -27.62
N GLU A 519 -56.57 -0.27 -28.16
CA GLU A 519 -55.55 -1.01 -27.40
C GLU A 519 -54.43 -0.09 -26.93
N ALA A 520 -53.96 0.83 -27.79
CA ALA A 520 -52.98 1.84 -27.44
C ALA A 520 -53.45 2.69 -26.24
N ALA A 521 -54.70 3.19 -26.30
CA ALA A 521 -55.27 3.99 -25.21
C ALA A 521 -55.29 3.23 -23.88
N ARG A 522 -55.76 1.97 -23.86
CA ARG A 522 -55.75 1.14 -22.65
C ARG A 522 -54.33 0.90 -22.12
N THR A 523 -53.37 0.69 -23.01
CA THR A 523 -51.97 0.43 -22.67
C THR A 523 -51.31 1.67 -22.04
N LEU A 524 -51.53 2.84 -22.63
CA LEU A 524 -51.03 4.12 -22.11
C LEU A 524 -51.69 4.50 -20.77
N GLN A 525 -53.00 4.27 -20.63
CA GLN A 525 -53.71 4.48 -19.37
C GLN A 525 -53.16 3.58 -18.25
N ALA A 526 -52.82 2.33 -18.57
CA ALA A 526 -52.19 1.41 -17.62
C ALA A 526 -50.78 1.88 -17.23
N ALA A 527 -49.98 2.36 -18.18
CA ALA A 527 -48.66 2.95 -17.90
C ALA A 527 -48.77 4.15 -16.94
N LEU A 528 -49.74 5.04 -17.15
CA LEU A 528 -49.98 6.20 -16.28
C LEU A 528 -50.30 5.86 -14.82
N THR A 529 -50.72 4.63 -14.52
CA THR A 529 -50.95 4.22 -13.11
C THR A 529 -49.66 4.07 -12.30
N GLU A 530 -48.52 3.91 -12.98
CA GLU A 530 -47.21 3.69 -12.37
C GLU A 530 -46.21 4.80 -12.73
N ILE A 531 -46.53 5.71 -13.67
CA ILE A 531 -45.69 6.87 -14.00
C ILE A 531 -46.12 8.07 -13.15
N PRO A 532 -45.39 8.41 -12.08
CA PRO A 532 -45.70 9.58 -11.26
C PRO A 532 -45.34 10.90 -11.98
N ARG A 533 -46.28 11.86 -12.00
CA ARG A 533 -46.06 13.18 -12.60
C ARG A 533 -44.92 13.94 -11.93
N GLU A 534 -44.75 13.80 -10.62
CA GLU A 534 -43.83 14.62 -9.83
C GLU A 534 -42.37 14.23 -10.03
N THR A 535 -42.10 12.95 -10.28
CA THR A 535 -40.73 12.43 -10.45
C THR A 535 -40.42 12.02 -11.88
N MET A 536 -41.43 11.82 -12.72
CA MET A 536 -41.29 11.52 -14.16
C MET A 536 -42.23 12.41 -15.01
N PRO A 537 -42.13 13.74 -14.92
CA PRO A 537 -43.07 14.65 -15.58
C PRO A 537 -43.09 14.49 -17.11
N MET A 538 -41.93 14.31 -17.75
CA MET A 538 -41.83 14.17 -19.20
C MET A 538 -42.48 12.87 -19.72
N PRO A 539 -42.12 11.67 -19.23
CA PRO A 539 -42.83 10.43 -19.61
C PRO A 539 -44.33 10.47 -19.33
N TRP A 540 -44.75 11.13 -18.24
CA TRP A 540 -46.16 11.33 -17.92
C TRP A 540 -46.88 12.19 -18.96
N ALA A 541 -46.25 13.30 -19.37
CA ALA A 541 -46.78 14.20 -20.39
C ALA A 541 -46.87 13.53 -21.77
N GLU A 542 -45.87 12.75 -22.15
CA GLU A 542 -45.88 11.97 -23.40
C GLU A 542 -47.03 10.94 -23.45
N CYS A 543 -47.32 10.26 -22.33
CA CYS A 543 -48.48 9.39 -22.24
C CYS A 543 -49.78 10.14 -22.50
N HIS A 544 -49.93 11.32 -21.91
CA HIS A 544 -51.10 12.18 -22.16
C HIS A 544 -51.16 12.69 -23.59
N GLU A 545 -50.05 13.09 -24.19
CA GLU A 545 -49.99 13.47 -25.60
C GLU A 545 -50.46 12.32 -26.50
N ASN A 546 -49.97 11.11 -26.28
CA ASN A 546 -50.36 9.93 -27.05
C ASN A 546 -51.82 9.52 -26.82
N LEU A 547 -52.34 9.66 -25.60
CA LEU A 547 -53.76 9.44 -25.31
C LEU A 547 -54.66 10.43 -26.06
N ALA A 548 -54.25 11.69 -26.14
CA ALA A 548 -54.99 12.68 -26.92
C ALA A 548 -55.09 12.30 -28.41
N TRP A 549 -54.00 11.78 -28.99
CA TRP A 549 -54.01 11.25 -30.34
C TRP A 549 -54.91 10.01 -30.49
N CYS A 550 -54.94 9.12 -29.48
CA CYS A 550 -55.86 7.97 -29.48
C CYS A 550 -57.32 8.44 -29.50
N ASP A 551 -57.68 9.37 -28.62
CA ASP A 551 -59.05 9.90 -28.54
C ASP A 551 -59.43 10.69 -29.79
N LEU A 552 -58.52 11.47 -30.37
CA LEU A 552 -58.78 12.12 -31.65
C LEU A 552 -59.07 11.10 -32.76
N ALA A 553 -58.28 10.02 -32.85
CA ALA A 553 -58.50 8.95 -33.82
C ALA A 553 -59.84 8.23 -33.60
N LEU A 554 -60.27 8.03 -32.35
CA LEU A 554 -61.58 7.48 -32.01
C LEU A 554 -62.74 8.43 -32.36
N ALA A 555 -62.56 9.73 -32.16
CA ALA A 555 -63.56 10.75 -32.48
C ALA A 555 -63.84 10.86 -33.98
N VAL A 556 -62.81 10.70 -34.83
CA VAL A 556 -62.96 10.80 -36.28
C VAL A 556 -63.40 9.49 -36.94
N ASP A 557 -63.40 8.38 -36.20
CA ASP A 557 -63.86 7.10 -36.71
C ASP A 557 -65.41 7.07 -36.83
N PRO A 558 -65.95 6.81 -38.04
CA PRO A 558 -67.40 6.78 -38.23
C PRO A 558 -68.14 5.72 -37.41
N ALA A 559 -67.46 4.65 -36.98
CA ALA A 559 -68.10 3.55 -36.25
C ALA A 559 -68.27 3.85 -34.75
N THR A 560 -67.51 4.80 -34.19
CA THR A 560 -67.65 5.24 -32.79
C THR A 560 -69.01 5.89 -32.50
N GLY A 561 -69.61 6.57 -33.50
CA GLY A 561 -70.97 7.12 -33.44
C GLY A 561 -71.20 8.32 -32.49
N ALA A 562 -70.21 8.69 -31.65
CA ALA A 562 -70.28 9.83 -30.74
C ALA A 562 -68.90 10.53 -30.61
N PRO A 563 -68.60 11.55 -31.44
CA PRO A 563 -67.27 12.19 -31.48
C PRO A 563 -67.01 13.08 -30.25
N CYS A 564 -68.04 13.70 -29.67
CA CYS A 564 -67.86 14.75 -28.65
C CYS A 564 -67.16 14.31 -27.36
N PRO A 565 -67.52 13.18 -26.72
CA PRO A 565 -66.80 12.73 -25.53
C PRO A 565 -65.30 12.55 -25.76
N HIS A 566 -64.92 11.95 -26.89
CA HIS A 566 -63.53 11.73 -27.26
C HIS A 566 -62.80 13.04 -27.56
N LEU A 567 -63.42 13.99 -28.27
CA LEU A 567 -62.79 15.30 -28.53
C LEU A 567 -62.51 16.06 -27.22
N HIS A 568 -63.44 16.04 -26.26
CA HIS A 568 -63.23 16.66 -24.96
C HIS A 568 -62.16 15.94 -24.12
N GLN A 569 -62.11 14.60 -24.16
CA GLN A 569 -61.06 13.83 -23.51
C GLN A 569 -59.68 14.11 -24.11
N ALA A 570 -59.59 14.14 -25.45
CA ALA A 570 -58.37 14.50 -26.16
C ALA A 570 -57.88 15.89 -25.74
N LEU A 571 -58.77 16.90 -25.69
CA LEU A 571 -58.41 18.25 -25.26
C LEU A 571 -57.87 18.27 -23.83
N ALA A 572 -58.53 17.57 -22.90
CA ALA A 572 -58.09 17.47 -21.52
C ALA A 572 -56.69 16.83 -21.42
N HIS A 573 -56.41 15.79 -22.20
CA HIS A 573 -55.10 15.15 -22.25
C HIS A 573 -54.01 16.07 -22.81
N VAL A 574 -54.28 16.82 -23.88
CA VAL A 574 -53.31 17.81 -24.39
C VAL A 574 -53.04 18.92 -23.38
N ASP A 575 -54.07 19.40 -22.67
CA ASP A 575 -53.90 20.43 -21.63
C ASP A 575 -53.02 19.95 -20.47
N GLN A 576 -53.16 18.67 -20.07
CA GLN A 576 -52.26 18.06 -19.09
C GLN A 576 -50.81 18.02 -19.59
N ALA A 577 -50.58 17.59 -20.83
CA ALA A 577 -49.25 17.51 -21.42
C ALA A 577 -48.59 18.90 -21.56
N LEU A 578 -49.33 19.90 -22.04
CA LEU A 578 -48.86 21.28 -22.15
C LEU A 578 -48.45 21.88 -20.81
N GLY A 579 -49.16 21.55 -19.73
CA GLY A 579 -48.81 22.00 -18.38
C GLY A 579 -47.40 21.58 -17.95
N VAL A 580 -46.89 20.47 -18.47
CA VAL A 580 -45.51 20.01 -18.25
C VAL A 580 -44.55 20.60 -19.28
N TYR A 581 -44.86 20.52 -20.57
CA TYR A 581 -43.96 20.99 -21.63
C TYR A 581 -43.63 22.47 -21.53
N ALA A 582 -44.59 23.30 -21.07
CA ALA A 582 -44.37 24.72 -20.84
C ALA A 582 -43.46 25.00 -19.63
N ALA A 583 -43.47 24.15 -18.61
CA ALA A 583 -42.62 24.27 -17.44
C ALA A 583 -41.16 23.88 -17.75
N ASP A 584 -40.97 22.87 -18.60
CA ASP A 584 -39.66 22.30 -18.92
C ASP A 584 -39.00 22.89 -20.19
N ALA A 585 -39.63 23.89 -20.83
CA ALA A 585 -39.17 24.52 -22.07
C ALA A 585 -38.86 23.51 -23.21
N ALA A 586 -39.62 22.41 -23.27
CA ALA A 586 -39.47 21.34 -24.25
C ALA A 586 -40.02 21.75 -25.63
N SER A 587 -39.29 22.61 -26.35
CA SER A 587 -39.76 23.34 -27.55
C SER A 587 -40.41 22.44 -28.62
N TYR A 588 -39.83 21.27 -28.90
CA TYR A 588 -40.37 20.33 -29.90
C TYR A 588 -41.76 19.79 -29.52
N HIS A 589 -41.92 19.34 -28.28
CA HIS A 589 -43.20 18.80 -27.79
C HIS A 589 -44.25 19.91 -27.60
N LEU A 590 -43.78 21.10 -27.24
CA LEU A 590 -44.63 22.26 -27.00
C LEU A 590 -45.35 22.69 -28.29
N ASP A 591 -44.63 22.84 -29.40
CA ASP A 591 -45.23 23.23 -30.69
C ASP A 591 -46.25 22.19 -31.14
N LYS A 592 -45.88 20.90 -31.12
CA LYS A 592 -46.76 19.79 -31.51
C LYS A 592 -48.05 19.75 -30.68
N ALA A 593 -47.93 19.90 -29.37
CA ALA A 593 -49.08 19.91 -28.47
C ALA A 593 -49.98 21.14 -28.68
N TYR A 594 -49.41 22.32 -28.94
CA TYR A 594 -50.21 23.51 -29.29
C TYR A 594 -50.98 23.35 -30.60
N TYR A 595 -50.35 22.77 -31.64
CA TYR A 595 -51.02 22.48 -32.90
C TYR A 595 -52.20 21.51 -32.69
N LEU A 596 -51.97 20.42 -31.95
CA LEU A 596 -53.02 19.45 -31.65
C LEU A 596 -54.16 20.10 -30.84
N ARG A 597 -53.84 20.91 -29.84
CA ARG A 597 -54.85 21.65 -29.05
C ARG A 597 -55.72 22.54 -29.93
N ALA A 598 -55.11 23.27 -30.87
CA ALA A 598 -55.83 24.17 -31.77
C ALA A 598 -56.77 23.39 -32.72
N ASP A 599 -56.30 22.26 -33.27
CA ASP A 599 -57.13 21.38 -34.11
C ASP A 599 -58.32 20.81 -33.31
N LEU A 600 -58.08 20.37 -32.08
CA LEU A 600 -59.13 19.85 -31.20
C LEU A 600 -60.20 20.90 -30.89
N LEU A 601 -59.81 22.14 -30.56
CA LEU A 601 -60.76 23.23 -30.31
C LEU A 601 -61.60 23.55 -31.54
N ALA A 602 -61.01 23.55 -32.73
CA ALA A 602 -61.73 23.76 -33.98
C ALA A 602 -62.77 22.65 -34.22
N ARG A 603 -62.39 21.39 -34.01
CA ARG A 603 -63.29 20.22 -34.14
C ARG A 603 -64.41 20.24 -33.11
N ILE A 604 -64.13 20.59 -31.86
CA ILE A 604 -65.18 20.71 -30.83
C ILE A 604 -66.19 21.77 -31.24
N ALA A 605 -65.74 22.93 -31.72
CA ALA A 605 -66.65 23.99 -32.19
C ALA A 605 -67.52 23.55 -33.38
N GLU A 606 -66.99 22.69 -34.27
CA GLU A 606 -67.70 22.17 -35.43
C GLU A 606 -68.70 21.05 -35.07
N PHE A 607 -68.27 20.07 -34.27
CA PHE A 607 -69.02 18.84 -34.03
C PHE A 607 -69.80 18.81 -32.71
N CYS A 608 -69.53 19.73 -31.78
CA CYS A 608 -70.09 19.74 -30.42
C CYS A 608 -70.68 21.13 -30.02
N PRO A 609 -71.62 21.69 -30.81
CA PRO A 609 -72.12 23.05 -30.59
C PRO A 609 -72.91 23.24 -29.29
N ASP A 610 -73.47 22.16 -28.72
CA ASP A 610 -74.33 22.23 -27.51
C ASP A 610 -73.54 22.46 -26.20
N ALA A 611 -72.21 22.58 -26.25
CA ALA A 611 -71.35 22.80 -25.08
C ALA A 611 -70.77 24.22 -24.97
N ALA A 612 -71.14 25.15 -25.87
CA ALA A 612 -70.56 26.49 -25.91
C ALA A 612 -71.01 27.46 -24.78
N ASP A 613 -71.96 27.05 -23.93
CA ASP A 613 -72.59 27.89 -22.88
C ASP A 613 -72.41 27.39 -21.43
N SER A 614 -71.52 26.42 -21.17
CA SER A 614 -71.16 25.96 -19.80
C SER A 614 -69.66 26.00 -19.56
#